data_AF-M5C5K9-F1
#
_entry.id   AF-M5C5K9-F1
#
_cell.length_a   1.000
_cell.length_b   1.000
_cell.length_c   1.000
_cell.angle_alpha   90.00
_cell.angle_beta   90.00
_cell.angle_gamma   90.00
#
_symmetry.space_group_name_H-M   'P 1'
#
loop_
_entity.id
_entity.type
_entity.pdbx_description
1 polymer ?
#
loop_
_entity_poly.entity_id
_entity_poly.type
_entity_poly.pdbx_seq_one_letter_code
_entity_poly.pdbx_strand_id
1 'polypeptide(L)'
;MRLSSPGPWGLAALALLSGTLGMPYNESLTDYNLNIKQGTTNVLEYDSTRPNTTYTPSPANWREYPIYTILLDKFADGEPSNNDYFKTMFEHDWREVNLRFGGDVRGLMRKLDYLQGMGIGCIFIAGTPFLNMPWQADSYSPIDFSTLDPHWGTISDWRALTDAIHARGMYLMLDFTVGTMGDMIGFAGHLNTSTPFSIDEYDAVWKRPRYAPWGIDEYPDFKISNEHNATCKLPTMWNDGGEMVPIDHTGCYASEFDQFGDMEAFGVHPDWNRQLSKFASVQDRLREWNANVRAKIQVFSCLTIKALDIDAIRIDKATQVTVDALADWSAHTRQCAKDIGKSNFFIVGEVTGGDTFGSLYL
;
A
#
# COMPACT_ATOMS: atom_id res chain seq x y z
N MET A 1 -58.35 0.66 -39.88
CA MET A 1 -58.71 1.22 -38.56
C MET A 1 -58.35 0.22 -37.47
N ARG A 2 -57.12 0.35 -36.97
CA ARG A 2 -56.43 -0.42 -35.92
C ARG A 2 -55.31 0.57 -35.49
N LEU A 3 -54.96 0.85 -34.24
CA LEU A 3 -54.92 0.06 -33.02
C LEU A 3 -55.11 0.94 -31.77
N SER A 4 -55.46 0.22 -30.71
CA SER A 4 -55.44 0.49 -29.26
C SER A 4 -54.33 1.39 -28.70
N SER A 5 -54.71 2.15 -27.67
CA SER A 5 -53.88 2.88 -26.71
C SER A 5 -53.07 1.96 -25.78
N PRO A 6 -51.86 2.37 -25.32
CA PRO A 6 -51.23 1.81 -24.14
C PRO A 6 -51.40 2.73 -22.91
N GLY A 7 -51.56 2.09 -21.74
CA GLY A 7 -51.74 2.70 -20.43
C GLY A 7 -50.46 3.25 -19.77
N PRO A 8 -50.55 3.67 -18.49
CA PRO A 8 -49.55 4.52 -17.85
C PRO A 8 -48.31 3.72 -17.45
N TRP A 9 -47.14 4.27 -17.78
CA TRP A 9 -45.84 3.73 -17.40
C TRP A 9 -45.58 4.02 -15.92
N GLY A 10 -45.42 2.95 -15.13
CA GLY A 10 -44.87 3.02 -13.78
C GLY A 10 -43.38 3.34 -13.86
N LEU A 11 -42.98 4.45 -13.23
CA LEU A 11 -41.59 4.78 -12.98
C LEU A 11 -41.07 3.90 -11.83
N ALA A 12 -40.37 2.81 -12.18
CA ALA A 12 -39.53 2.09 -11.24
C ALA A 12 -38.23 2.88 -11.07
N ALA A 13 -38.04 3.49 -9.90
CA ALA A 13 -36.78 4.08 -9.50
C ALA A 13 -35.75 2.95 -9.28
N LEU A 14 -34.83 2.78 -10.23
CA LEU A 14 -33.61 2.00 -10.00
C LEU A 14 -32.66 2.87 -9.17
N ALA A 15 -32.55 2.55 -7.88
CA ALA A 15 -31.46 3.01 -7.05
C ALA A 15 -30.15 2.43 -7.61
N LEU A 16 -29.28 3.30 -8.12
CA LEU A 16 -27.91 2.97 -8.50
C LEU A 16 -27.14 2.68 -7.19
N LEU A 17 -26.98 1.40 -6.88
CA LEU A 17 -25.94 0.94 -5.95
C LEU A 17 -24.60 1.15 -6.65
N SER A 18 -23.84 2.14 -6.20
CA SER A 18 -22.42 2.34 -6.50
C SER A 18 -21.62 1.18 -5.93
N GLY A 19 -21.61 0.05 -6.64
CA GLY A 19 -20.73 -1.07 -6.36
C GLY A 19 -19.29 -0.70 -6.68
N THR A 20 -18.43 -0.65 -5.67
CA THR A 20 -16.98 -0.65 -5.84
C THR A 20 -16.57 -1.93 -6.53
N LEU A 21 -15.99 -1.83 -7.73
CA LEU A 21 -15.42 -2.95 -8.47
C LEU A 21 -13.95 -3.07 -8.07
N GLY A 22 -13.65 -3.85 -7.04
CA GLY A 22 -12.29 -4.32 -6.74
C GLY A 22 -11.80 -5.35 -7.76
N MET A 23 -10.51 -5.70 -7.71
CA MET A 23 -9.94 -6.68 -8.66
C MET A 23 -10.68 -8.02 -8.53
N PRO A 24 -11.30 -8.54 -9.60
CA PRO A 24 -11.83 -9.89 -9.56
C PRO A 24 -10.66 -10.86 -9.44
N TYR A 25 -10.76 -11.81 -8.50
CA TYR A 25 -9.82 -12.92 -8.38
C TYR A 25 -9.50 -13.50 -9.77
N ASN A 26 -8.23 -13.39 -10.17
CA ASN A 26 -7.76 -13.89 -11.46
C ASN A 26 -7.14 -15.28 -11.25
N GLU A 27 -7.76 -16.32 -11.81
CA GLU A 27 -7.29 -17.71 -11.77
C GLU A 27 -5.90 -17.90 -12.42
N SER A 28 -5.43 -16.95 -13.23
CA SER A 28 -4.05 -16.97 -13.77
C SER A 28 -3.01 -16.37 -12.82
N LEU A 29 -3.43 -15.76 -11.70
CA LEU A 29 -2.58 -15.08 -10.72
C LEU A 29 -2.71 -15.67 -9.31
N THR A 30 -3.25 -16.89 -9.18
CA THR A 30 -3.44 -17.57 -7.89
C THR A 30 -2.17 -17.67 -7.07
N ASP A 31 -1.03 -17.73 -7.74
CA ASP A 31 0.28 -17.86 -7.12
C ASP A 31 0.78 -16.55 -6.52
N TYR A 32 0.11 -15.42 -6.75
CA TYR A 32 0.50 -14.08 -6.25
C TYR A 32 -0.59 -13.40 -5.43
N ASN A 33 -1.85 -13.83 -5.55
CA ASN A 33 -2.98 -13.20 -4.85
C ASN A 33 -2.93 -13.47 -3.33
N LEU A 34 -3.00 -12.40 -2.54
CA LEU A 34 -3.17 -12.45 -1.10
C LEU A 34 -4.64 -12.71 -0.72
N ASN A 35 -5.59 -12.18 -1.49
CA ASN A 35 -7.01 -12.44 -1.31
C ASN A 35 -7.39 -13.82 -1.88
N ILE A 36 -7.97 -14.68 -1.04
CA ILE A 36 -8.44 -16.02 -1.46
C ILE A 36 -9.96 -16.07 -1.71
N LYS A 37 -10.70 -15.01 -1.37
CA LYS A 37 -12.16 -14.96 -1.52
C LYS A 37 -12.52 -14.73 -2.99
N GLN A 38 -13.01 -15.79 -3.64
CA GLN A 38 -13.46 -15.74 -5.02
C GLN A 38 -14.83 -15.05 -5.15
N GLY A 39 -15.02 -14.28 -6.23
CA GLY A 39 -16.33 -13.71 -6.59
C GLY A 39 -16.78 -12.48 -5.79
N THR A 40 -15.95 -11.96 -4.87
CA THR A 40 -16.19 -10.67 -4.23
C THR A 40 -15.40 -9.56 -4.93
N THR A 41 -16.07 -8.45 -5.18
CA THR A 41 -15.45 -7.20 -5.65
C THR A 41 -15.35 -6.17 -4.53
N ASN A 42 -15.81 -6.52 -3.32
CA ASN A 42 -15.78 -5.64 -2.17
C ASN A 42 -14.52 -5.94 -1.36
N VAL A 43 -13.60 -4.97 -1.33
CA VAL A 43 -12.33 -5.06 -0.59
C VAL A 43 -12.56 -5.38 0.89
N LEU A 44 -13.67 -4.93 1.48
CA LEU A 44 -13.98 -5.18 2.89
C LEU A 44 -14.29 -6.65 3.21
N GLU A 45 -14.55 -7.46 2.18
CA GLU A 45 -14.80 -8.90 2.30
C GLU A 45 -13.58 -9.76 1.96
N TYR A 46 -12.47 -9.13 1.55
CA TYR A 46 -11.23 -9.83 1.27
C TYR A 46 -10.74 -10.51 2.55
N ASP A 47 -10.25 -11.74 2.38
CA ASP A 47 -9.67 -12.50 3.48
C ASP A 47 -8.53 -13.36 2.95
N SER A 48 -7.67 -13.81 3.86
CA SER A 48 -6.57 -14.69 3.54
C SER A 48 -6.37 -15.75 4.61
N THR A 49 -5.71 -16.82 4.20
CA THR A 49 -5.26 -17.88 5.09
C THR A 49 -4.02 -18.51 4.48
N ARG A 50 -3.26 -19.25 5.29
CA ARG A 50 -2.11 -20.04 4.85
C ARG A 50 -2.28 -21.52 5.21
N PRO A 51 -1.63 -22.46 4.50
CA PRO A 51 -1.74 -23.90 4.77
C PRO A 51 -1.35 -24.29 6.20
N ASN A 52 -0.26 -23.71 6.71
CA ASN A 52 0.14 -23.85 8.11
C ASN A 52 -0.60 -22.82 8.97
N THR A 53 -1.69 -23.22 9.61
CA THR A 53 -2.50 -22.33 10.45
C THR A 53 -1.93 -22.10 11.86
N THR A 54 -0.75 -22.66 12.16
CA THR A 54 -0.02 -22.36 13.40
C THR A 54 0.91 -21.18 13.16
N TYR A 55 0.46 -19.98 13.55
CA TYR A 55 1.23 -18.76 13.40
C TYR A 55 2.31 -18.63 14.48
N THR A 56 3.45 -18.04 14.11
CA THR A 56 4.55 -17.81 15.06
C THR A 56 4.18 -16.67 16.03
N PRO A 57 4.26 -16.89 17.36
CA PRO A 57 3.95 -15.84 18.33
C PRO A 57 5.00 -14.73 18.29
N SER A 58 4.56 -13.51 18.63
CA SER A 58 5.48 -12.37 18.76
C SER A 58 6.54 -12.61 19.85
N PRO A 59 7.76 -12.05 19.70
CA PRO A 59 8.76 -12.11 20.75
C PRO A 59 8.28 -11.37 22.01
N ALA A 60 8.77 -11.80 23.18
CA ALA A 60 8.48 -11.12 24.44
C ALA A 60 9.06 -9.68 24.46
N ASN A 61 10.22 -9.48 23.84
CA ASN A 61 10.92 -8.20 23.80
C ASN A 61 11.66 -8.02 22.47
N TRP A 62 11.17 -7.09 21.64
CA TRP A 62 11.79 -6.77 20.34
C TRP A 62 13.21 -6.20 20.46
N ARG A 63 13.59 -5.65 21.62
CA ARG A 63 14.94 -5.09 21.82
C ARG A 63 16.04 -6.15 21.88
N GLU A 64 15.68 -7.42 22.01
CA GLU A 64 16.63 -8.54 22.03
C GLU A 64 17.05 -9.01 20.64
N TYR A 65 16.37 -8.55 19.59
CA TYR A 65 16.56 -9.03 18.22
C TYR A 65 17.15 -7.93 17.34
N PRO A 66 18.45 -7.99 17.00
CA PRO A 66 19.04 -7.10 16.02
C PRO A 66 18.30 -7.22 14.68
N ILE A 67 17.87 -6.08 14.14
CA ILE A 67 17.16 -5.98 12.86
C ILE A 67 18.17 -5.71 11.75
N TYR A 68 18.18 -6.54 10.71
CA TYR A 68 18.98 -6.35 9.51
C TYR A 68 18.08 -5.92 8.34
N THR A 69 18.30 -4.72 7.83
CA THR A 69 17.54 -4.17 6.70
C THR A 69 18.11 -4.66 5.38
N ILE A 70 17.24 -5.14 4.49
CA ILE A 70 17.60 -5.67 3.18
C ILE A 70 16.75 -4.98 2.12
N LEU A 71 17.39 -4.45 1.09
CA LEU A 71 16.76 -4.15 -0.19
C LEU A 71 16.71 -5.45 -0.99
N LEU A 72 15.55 -6.10 -1.05
CA LEU A 72 15.44 -7.49 -1.53
C LEU A 72 16.01 -7.65 -2.94
N ASP A 73 15.61 -6.77 -3.86
CA ASP A 73 16.06 -6.73 -5.27
C ASP A 73 17.59 -6.60 -5.39
N LYS A 74 18.26 -6.02 -4.39
CA LYS A 74 19.69 -5.70 -4.40
C LYS A 74 20.52 -6.71 -3.59
N PHE A 75 19.92 -7.78 -3.07
CA PHE A 75 20.57 -8.67 -2.09
C PHE A 75 21.09 -9.98 -2.69
N ALA A 76 20.19 -10.84 -3.18
CA ALA A 76 20.54 -12.14 -3.74
C ALA A 76 19.46 -12.62 -4.71
N ASP A 77 19.87 -12.94 -5.94
CA ASP A 77 19.04 -13.57 -6.96
C ASP A 77 19.02 -15.09 -6.74
N GLY A 78 17.83 -15.64 -6.49
CA GLY A 78 17.58 -17.06 -6.28
C GLY A 78 16.82 -17.73 -7.42
N GLU A 79 16.11 -16.95 -8.22
CA GLU A 79 15.24 -17.35 -9.33
C GLU A 79 15.39 -16.43 -10.55
N PRO A 80 16.46 -16.57 -11.34
CA PRO A 80 16.72 -15.66 -12.46
C PRO A 80 15.63 -15.62 -13.54
N SER A 81 14.70 -16.59 -13.53
CA SER A 81 13.59 -16.65 -14.48
C SER A 81 12.52 -15.58 -14.24
N ASN A 82 12.43 -15.01 -13.03
CA ASN A 82 11.46 -13.95 -12.69
C ASN A 82 12.04 -12.52 -12.76
N ASN A 83 13.34 -12.37 -13.09
CA ASN A 83 14.00 -11.06 -13.17
C ASN A 83 13.35 -10.13 -14.21
N ASP A 84 12.92 -10.70 -15.32
CA ASP A 84 12.27 -10.00 -16.44
C ASP A 84 10.91 -10.66 -16.67
N TYR A 85 10.00 -10.56 -15.72
CA TYR A 85 8.73 -11.29 -15.71
C TYR A 85 7.77 -10.79 -16.80
N PHE A 86 7.62 -9.47 -16.96
CA PHE A 86 6.73 -8.80 -17.91
C PHE A 86 7.39 -8.56 -19.28
N LYS A 87 8.68 -8.86 -19.44
CA LYS A 87 9.41 -8.74 -20.71
C LYS A 87 9.42 -7.32 -21.26
N THR A 88 9.52 -6.33 -20.37
CA THR A 88 9.59 -4.92 -20.75
C THR A 88 11.04 -4.44 -20.87
N MET A 89 11.28 -3.45 -21.74
CA MET A 89 12.63 -2.92 -21.97
C MET A 89 13.22 -2.21 -20.74
N PHE A 90 12.39 -1.82 -19.78
CA PHE A 90 12.76 -1.02 -18.62
C PHE A 90 12.61 -1.81 -17.31
N GLU A 91 12.69 -3.13 -17.36
CA GLU A 91 12.40 -3.98 -16.19
C GLU A 91 13.66 -4.26 -15.38
N HIS A 92 14.60 -4.95 -16.04
CA HIS A 92 15.77 -5.53 -15.42
C HIS A 92 17.02 -5.15 -16.20
N ASP A 93 17.91 -4.43 -15.53
CA ASP A 93 19.29 -4.28 -15.94
C ASP A 93 20.16 -4.15 -14.71
N TRP A 94 20.99 -5.17 -14.48
CA TRP A 94 21.92 -5.23 -13.38
C TRP A 94 23.03 -4.14 -13.47
N ARG A 95 23.13 -3.41 -14.57
CA ARG A 95 24.07 -2.28 -14.69
C ARG A 95 23.45 -0.96 -14.27
N GLU A 96 22.13 -0.90 -14.15
CA GLU A 96 21.39 0.32 -13.85
C GLU A 96 20.88 0.31 -12.41
N VAL A 97 21.21 1.35 -11.65
CA VAL A 97 20.87 1.42 -10.22
C VAL A 97 19.36 1.51 -10.00
N ASN A 98 18.64 2.14 -10.92
CA ASN A 98 17.20 2.38 -10.84
C ASN A 98 16.34 1.22 -11.37
N LEU A 99 16.93 0.28 -12.12
CA LEU A 99 16.22 -0.89 -12.64
C LEU A 99 16.40 -2.09 -11.72
N ARG A 100 15.60 -3.14 -11.93
CA ARG A 100 15.66 -4.33 -11.10
C ARG A 100 16.97 -5.08 -11.31
N PHE A 101 17.55 -5.55 -10.19
CA PHE A 101 18.76 -6.38 -10.16
C PHE A 101 18.44 -7.87 -10.15
N GLY A 102 17.23 -8.27 -9.72
CA GLY A 102 16.79 -9.67 -9.70
C GLY A 102 16.85 -10.35 -8.34
N GLY A 103 17.08 -9.60 -7.25
CA GLY A 103 17.01 -10.18 -5.91
C GLY A 103 15.58 -10.55 -5.49
N ASP A 104 15.42 -11.72 -4.87
CA ASP A 104 14.11 -12.32 -4.60
C ASP A 104 14.09 -13.11 -3.27
N VAL A 105 12.90 -13.58 -2.86
CA VAL A 105 12.74 -14.29 -1.58
C VAL A 105 13.45 -15.65 -1.55
N ARG A 106 13.63 -16.32 -2.70
CA ARG A 106 14.39 -17.59 -2.77
C ARG A 106 15.87 -17.32 -2.57
N GLY A 107 16.38 -16.22 -3.11
CA GLY A 107 17.75 -15.75 -2.90
C GLY A 107 17.99 -15.40 -1.45
N LEU A 108 17.10 -14.63 -0.82
CA LEU A 108 17.13 -14.36 0.62
C LEU A 108 17.10 -15.64 1.45
N MET A 109 16.21 -16.58 1.12
CA MET A 109 16.10 -17.87 1.83
C MET A 109 17.42 -18.64 1.82
N ARG A 110 18.19 -18.60 0.70
CA ARG A 110 19.52 -19.23 0.60
C ARG A 110 20.61 -18.54 1.43
N LYS A 111 20.35 -17.35 1.96
CA LYS A 111 21.29 -16.57 2.79
C LYS A 111 20.91 -16.52 4.26
N LEU A 112 19.85 -17.21 4.69
CA LEU A 112 19.44 -17.20 6.10
C LEU A 112 20.54 -17.71 7.04
N ASP A 113 21.36 -18.67 6.63
CA ASP A 113 22.48 -19.16 7.46
C ASP A 113 23.56 -18.09 7.66
N TYR A 114 23.78 -17.23 6.65
CA TYR A 114 24.70 -16.09 6.76
C TYR A 114 24.16 -15.05 7.75
N LEU A 115 22.87 -14.72 7.67
CA LEU A 115 22.23 -13.75 8.58
C LEU A 115 22.16 -14.28 10.01
N GLN A 116 21.79 -15.55 10.17
CA GLN A 116 21.77 -16.22 11.48
C GLN A 116 23.18 -16.31 12.09
N GLY A 117 24.20 -16.64 11.28
CA GLY A 117 25.59 -16.70 11.72
C GLY A 117 26.15 -15.35 12.18
N MET A 118 25.59 -14.24 11.68
CA MET A 118 25.89 -12.88 12.14
C MET A 118 25.21 -12.52 13.48
N GLY A 119 24.24 -13.32 13.93
CA GLY A 119 23.45 -13.06 15.14
C GLY A 119 22.25 -12.15 14.90
N ILE A 120 21.79 -12.02 13.66
CA ILE A 120 20.58 -11.27 13.34
C ILE A 120 19.35 -12.02 13.85
N GLY A 121 18.44 -11.28 14.49
CA GLY A 121 17.21 -11.82 15.07
C GLY A 121 15.95 -11.45 14.29
N CYS A 122 16.00 -10.40 13.47
CA CYS A 122 14.89 -9.99 12.63
C CYS A 122 15.39 -9.47 11.28
N ILE A 123 14.73 -9.86 10.20
CA ILE A 123 14.99 -9.39 8.86
C ILE A 123 13.92 -8.36 8.51
N PHE A 124 14.34 -7.15 8.17
CA PHE A 124 13.46 -6.13 7.61
C PHE A 124 13.68 -6.04 6.10
N ILE A 125 12.64 -6.34 5.33
CA ILE A 125 12.65 -6.12 3.88
C ILE A 125 12.13 -4.71 3.60
N ALA A 126 13.03 -3.84 3.14
CA ALA A 126 12.71 -2.49 2.71
C ALA A 126 12.09 -2.52 1.30
N GLY A 127 10.95 -1.83 1.15
CA GLY A 127 10.05 -1.94 0.01
C GLY A 127 8.88 -2.88 0.29
N THR A 128 7.74 -2.58 -0.30
CA THR A 128 6.50 -3.33 -0.10
C THR A 128 6.46 -4.60 -0.95
N PRO A 129 5.84 -5.70 -0.49
CA PRO A 129 5.78 -6.96 -1.24
C PRO A 129 4.77 -6.96 -2.39
N PHE A 130 4.06 -5.84 -2.58
CA PHE A 130 2.92 -5.70 -3.46
C PHE A 130 3.32 -5.39 -4.89
N LEU A 131 2.40 -5.57 -5.84
CA LEU A 131 2.63 -5.29 -7.24
C LEU A 131 3.00 -3.82 -7.47
N ASN A 132 4.14 -3.58 -8.11
CA ASN A 132 4.65 -2.26 -8.51
C ASN A 132 4.80 -2.19 -10.05
N MET A 133 5.14 -1.01 -10.60
CA MET A 133 5.54 -0.94 -12.02
C MET A 133 6.81 -1.76 -12.27
N PRO A 134 7.02 -2.30 -13.49
CA PRO A 134 8.17 -3.14 -13.80
C PRO A 134 9.53 -2.50 -13.45
N TRP A 135 9.69 -1.19 -13.68
CA TRP A 135 10.92 -0.43 -13.39
C TRP A 135 11.09 0.03 -11.94
N GLN A 136 10.10 -0.15 -11.07
CA GLN A 136 10.15 0.34 -9.68
C GLN A 136 10.86 -0.66 -8.78
N ALA A 137 12.19 -0.69 -8.86
CA ALA A 137 13.05 -1.60 -8.09
C ALA A 137 13.10 -1.28 -6.58
N ASP A 138 12.62 -0.10 -6.18
CA ASP A 138 12.50 0.33 -4.78
C ASP A 138 11.25 -0.25 -4.09
N SER A 139 10.26 -0.70 -4.87
CA SER A 139 9.02 -1.34 -4.40
C SER A 139 8.18 -0.51 -3.42
N TYR A 140 8.28 0.82 -3.44
CA TYR A 140 7.51 1.71 -2.55
C TYR A 140 6.22 2.25 -3.16
N SER A 141 5.91 1.92 -4.40
CA SER A 141 4.83 2.53 -5.19
C SER A 141 3.80 1.49 -5.64
N PRO A 142 3.14 0.80 -4.70
CA PRO A 142 2.24 -0.29 -5.04
C PRO A 142 1.07 0.20 -5.88
N ILE A 143 0.74 -0.58 -6.90
CA ILE A 143 -0.44 -0.35 -7.75
C ILE A 143 -1.60 -1.30 -7.42
N ASP A 144 -1.33 -2.34 -6.64
CA ASP A 144 -2.33 -3.25 -6.11
C ASP A 144 -1.81 -3.90 -4.81
N PHE A 145 -2.52 -3.68 -3.70
CA PHE A 145 -2.18 -4.26 -2.39
C PHE A 145 -2.64 -5.71 -2.23
N SER A 146 -3.47 -6.21 -3.13
CA SER A 146 -4.04 -7.57 -3.06
C SER A 146 -3.16 -8.63 -3.74
N THR A 147 -2.15 -8.21 -4.50
CA THR A 147 -1.28 -9.09 -5.29
C THR A 147 0.20 -8.84 -4.98
N LEU A 148 0.96 -9.92 -4.82
CA LEU A 148 2.41 -9.91 -4.64
C LEU A 148 3.16 -9.56 -5.93
N ASP A 149 4.30 -8.89 -5.82
CA ASP A 149 5.17 -8.61 -6.95
C ASP A 149 5.83 -9.90 -7.48
N PRO A 150 5.58 -10.31 -8.74
CA PRO A 150 6.12 -11.56 -9.27
C PRO A 150 7.65 -11.59 -9.36
N HIS A 151 8.33 -10.43 -9.40
CA HIS A 151 9.79 -10.37 -9.35
C HIS A 151 10.35 -10.83 -8.01
N TRP A 152 9.57 -10.74 -6.92
CA TRP A 152 10.02 -11.17 -5.60
C TRP A 152 9.66 -12.63 -5.30
N GLY A 153 8.73 -13.22 -6.05
CA GLY A 153 8.37 -14.63 -5.97
C GLY A 153 6.89 -14.86 -5.69
N THR A 154 6.49 -16.14 -5.66
CA THR A 154 5.10 -16.55 -5.42
C THR A 154 4.75 -16.50 -3.94
N ILE A 155 3.46 -16.54 -3.61
CA ILE A 155 2.96 -16.68 -2.23
C ILE A 155 3.52 -17.93 -1.54
N SER A 156 3.80 -19.00 -2.29
CA SER A 156 4.43 -20.21 -1.77
C SER A 156 5.87 -19.94 -1.35
N ASP A 157 6.61 -19.17 -2.14
CA ASP A 157 8.00 -18.79 -1.84
C ASP A 157 8.08 -17.88 -0.61
N TRP A 158 7.16 -16.91 -0.49
CA TRP A 158 7.05 -16.07 0.70
C TRP A 158 6.77 -16.87 1.97
N ARG A 159 5.81 -17.79 1.92
CA ARG A 159 5.49 -18.66 3.06
C ARG A 159 6.66 -19.55 3.43
N ALA A 160 7.36 -20.12 2.45
CA ALA A 160 8.54 -20.94 2.68
C ALA A 160 9.69 -20.12 3.30
N LEU A 161 9.89 -18.89 2.85
CA LEU A 161 10.84 -17.96 3.46
C LEU A 161 10.48 -17.70 4.93
N THR A 162 9.24 -17.31 5.22
CA THR A 162 8.81 -17.02 6.59
C THR A 162 8.95 -18.25 7.49
N ASP A 163 8.52 -19.43 7.03
CA ASP A 163 8.68 -20.68 7.79
C ASP A 163 10.16 -20.99 8.07
N ALA A 164 11.05 -20.75 7.11
CA ALA A 164 12.49 -20.95 7.27
C ALA A 164 13.13 -19.92 8.22
N ILE A 165 12.61 -18.68 8.26
CA ILE A 165 12.99 -17.63 9.21
C ILE A 165 12.57 -18.05 10.62
N HIS A 166 11.32 -18.44 10.81
CA HIS A 166 10.76 -18.86 12.11
C HIS A 166 11.42 -20.13 12.65
N ALA A 167 11.75 -21.10 11.79
CA ALA A 167 12.48 -22.31 12.18
C ALA A 167 13.88 -22.00 12.77
N ARG A 168 14.42 -20.80 12.52
CA ARG A 168 15.69 -20.31 13.06
C ARG A 168 15.52 -19.43 14.30
N GLY A 169 14.29 -19.23 14.78
CA GLY A 169 13.98 -18.31 15.87
C GLY A 169 14.17 -16.83 15.50
N MET A 170 14.13 -16.53 14.19
CA MET A 170 14.19 -15.15 13.67
C MET A 170 12.79 -14.67 13.31
N TYR A 171 12.64 -13.38 13.06
CA TYR A 171 11.36 -12.72 12.72
C TYR A 171 11.44 -11.95 11.40
N LEU A 172 10.30 -11.79 10.72
CA LEU A 172 10.17 -11.07 9.46
C LEU A 172 9.39 -9.76 9.64
N MET A 173 10.02 -8.65 9.28
CA MET A 173 9.41 -7.33 9.19
C MET A 173 9.27 -6.93 7.71
N LEU A 174 8.08 -6.50 7.30
CA LEU A 174 7.84 -5.97 5.95
C LEU A 174 7.51 -4.48 6.00
N ASP A 175 7.83 -3.79 4.92
CA ASP A 175 7.38 -2.42 4.68
C ASP A 175 5.90 -2.38 4.23
N PHE A 176 5.18 -1.32 4.62
CA PHE A 176 3.80 -1.08 4.20
C PHE A 176 3.57 0.43 3.98
N THR A 177 2.97 0.80 2.85
CA THR A 177 2.52 2.18 2.60
C THR A 177 1.06 2.34 3.02
N VAL A 178 0.79 3.31 3.91
CA VAL A 178 -0.60 3.57 4.38
C VAL A 178 -1.25 4.69 3.57
N GLY A 179 -0.52 5.79 3.35
CA GLY A 179 -1.06 6.98 2.67
C GLY A 179 -0.72 7.09 1.18
N THR A 180 0.10 6.18 0.63
CA THR A 180 0.61 6.33 -0.75
C THR A 180 0.47 5.07 -1.58
N MET A 181 0.19 5.27 -2.87
CA MET A 181 0.23 4.26 -3.93
C MET A 181 1.16 4.73 -5.05
N GLY A 182 1.25 3.98 -6.15
CA GLY A 182 2.03 4.38 -7.34
C GLY A 182 1.57 5.67 -8.03
N ASP A 183 2.03 5.93 -9.24
CA ASP A 183 1.69 7.15 -9.99
C ASP A 183 0.76 6.81 -11.17
N MET A 184 -0.53 6.62 -10.85
CA MET A 184 -1.59 6.27 -11.81
C MET A 184 -2.53 7.46 -12.07
N ILE A 185 -2.53 8.47 -11.21
CA ILE A 185 -3.43 9.64 -11.28
C ILE A 185 -2.64 10.89 -11.68
N GLY A 186 -3.22 11.74 -12.50
CA GLY A 186 -2.74 13.08 -12.79
C GLY A 186 -3.82 14.11 -12.56
N PHE A 187 -3.46 15.39 -12.67
CA PHE A 187 -4.41 16.50 -12.55
C PHE A 187 -4.69 17.11 -13.91
N ALA A 188 -5.95 17.41 -14.20
CA ALA A 188 -6.37 18.02 -15.46
C ALA A 188 -5.62 19.34 -15.70
N GLY A 189 -5.00 19.48 -16.87
CA GLY A 189 -4.16 20.64 -17.20
C GLY A 189 -2.71 20.56 -16.70
N HIS A 190 -2.36 19.56 -15.89
CA HIS A 190 -1.02 19.42 -15.28
C HIS A 190 -0.39 18.02 -15.50
N LEU A 191 -0.76 17.29 -16.56
CA LEU A 191 -0.20 15.96 -16.82
C LEU A 191 1.31 15.94 -17.08
N ASN A 192 1.88 17.04 -17.56
CA ASN A 192 3.29 17.15 -17.97
C ASN A 192 4.11 18.11 -17.09
N THR A 193 3.54 18.61 -16.00
CA THR A 193 4.15 19.63 -15.12
C THR A 193 3.76 19.36 -13.68
N SER A 194 4.62 19.69 -12.71
CA SER A 194 4.21 19.62 -11.30
C SER A 194 2.98 20.51 -11.06
N THR A 195 2.06 20.01 -10.23
CA THR A 195 0.81 20.70 -9.91
C THR A 195 1.01 21.43 -8.58
N PRO A 196 0.89 22.76 -8.53
CA PRO A 196 1.02 23.50 -7.27
C PRO A 196 0.03 23.00 -6.23
N PHE A 197 0.38 23.16 -4.95
CA PHE A 197 -0.57 22.87 -3.89
C PHE A 197 -1.76 23.83 -3.93
N SER A 198 -2.98 23.31 -3.90
CA SER A 198 -4.22 24.08 -3.78
C SER A 198 -5.19 23.39 -2.84
N ILE A 199 -5.74 24.15 -1.89
CA ILE A 199 -6.75 23.63 -0.95
C ILE A 199 -8.09 23.34 -1.64
N ASP A 200 -8.37 23.99 -2.77
CA ASP A 200 -9.62 23.82 -3.54
C ASP A 200 -9.61 22.56 -4.43
N GLU A 201 -8.53 21.78 -4.38
CA GLU A 201 -8.29 20.58 -5.18
C GLU A 201 -8.28 20.81 -6.70
N TYR A 202 -7.87 19.78 -7.44
CA TYR A 202 -7.84 19.73 -8.90
C TYR A 202 -8.66 18.55 -9.40
N ASP A 203 -9.20 18.63 -10.61
CA ASP A 203 -9.84 17.48 -11.23
C ASP A 203 -8.81 16.38 -11.51
N ALA A 204 -9.02 15.21 -10.91
CA ALA A 204 -8.18 14.04 -11.13
C ALA A 204 -8.54 13.34 -12.45
N VAL A 205 -7.52 12.80 -13.11
CA VAL A 205 -7.63 12.00 -14.34
C VAL A 205 -6.69 10.79 -14.27
N TRP A 206 -7.10 9.66 -14.83
CA TRP A 206 -6.24 8.49 -14.94
C TRP A 206 -5.15 8.69 -16.00
N LYS A 207 -3.90 8.40 -15.64
CA LYS A 207 -2.75 8.44 -16.55
C LYS A 207 -2.71 7.27 -17.52
N ARG A 208 -3.26 6.11 -17.13
CA ARG A 208 -3.30 4.85 -17.90
C ARG A 208 -1.94 4.48 -18.53
N PRO A 209 -0.92 4.24 -17.70
CA PRO A 209 0.43 3.96 -18.19
C PRO A 209 0.45 2.69 -19.05
N ARG A 210 1.10 2.78 -20.22
CA ARG A 210 1.09 1.74 -21.26
C ARG A 210 1.65 0.38 -20.84
N TYR A 211 2.60 0.39 -19.91
CA TYR A 211 3.36 -0.80 -19.49
C TYR A 211 2.96 -1.29 -18.10
N ALA A 212 1.76 -0.92 -17.65
CA ALA A 212 1.27 -1.42 -16.38
C ALA A 212 1.15 -2.95 -16.38
N PRO A 213 1.57 -3.62 -15.30
CA PRO A 213 1.41 -5.06 -15.10
C PRO A 213 0.01 -5.54 -15.44
N TRP A 214 -0.07 -6.62 -16.23
CA TRP A 214 -1.32 -7.29 -16.61
C TRP A 214 -2.41 -6.37 -17.20
N GLY A 215 -2.02 -5.21 -17.74
CA GLY A 215 -2.95 -4.24 -18.33
C GLY A 215 -3.78 -3.47 -17.30
N ILE A 216 -3.33 -3.37 -16.04
CA ILE A 216 -3.97 -2.56 -15.00
C ILE A 216 -3.78 -1.08 -15.34
N ASP A 217 -4.77 -0.47 -15.99
CA ASP A 217 -4.73 0.93 -16.42
C ASP A 217 -5.27 1.92 -15.36
N GLU A 218 -6.01 1.42 -14.37
CA GLU A 218 -6.56 2.15 -13.23
C GLU A 218 -6.37 1.33 -11.95
N TYR A 219 -6.37 1.97 -10.77
CA TYR A 219 -6.33 1.21 -9.52
C TYR A 219 -7.53 0.25 -9.43
N PRO A 220 -7.30 -1.06 -9.19
CA PRO A 220 -8.40 -2.01 -9.10
C PRO A 220 -9.32 -1.67 -7.92
N ASP A 221 -8.73 -1.48 -6.74
CA ASP A 221 -9.45 -1.42 -5.47
C ASP A 221 -9.77 0.00 -4.98
N PHE A 222 -9.29 1.02 -5.69
CA PHE A 222 -9.52 2.43 -5.35
C PHE A 222 -9.98 3.23 -6.58
N LYS A 223 -10.82 4.25 -6.36
CA LYS A 223 -11.40 5.08 -7.42
C LYS A 223 -11.21 6.56 -7.15
N ILE A 224 -10.94 7.31 -8.22
CA ILE A 224 -11.01 8.77 -8.21
C ILE A 224 -12.43 9.24 -8.47
N SER A 225 -12.80 10.39 -7.91
CA SER A 225 -14.06 11.08 -8.20
C SER A 225 -13.85 12.58 -8.16
N ASN A 226 -14.40 13.31 -9.13
CA ASN A 226 -14.44 14.77 -9.12
C ASN A 226 -15.82 15.29 -8.67
N GLU A 227 -16.61 14.46 -7.98
CA GLU A 227 -17.87 14.89 -7.37
C GLU A 227 -17.58 15.63 -6.06
N HIS A 228 -17.97 16.90 -5.98
CA HIS A 228 -17.69 17.73 -4.81
C HIS A 228 -18.68 17.47 -3.67
N ASN A 229 -18.16 17.17 -2.48
CA ASN A 229 -18.92 17.00 -1.25
C ASN A 229 -18.74 18.22 -0.33
N ALA A 230 -19.72 19.11 -0.32
CA ALA A 230 -19.71 20.32 0.51
C ALA A 230 -19.71 20.07 2.03
N THR A 231 -20.05 18.85 2.48
CA THR A 231 -20.06 18.48 3.91
C THR A 231 -18.76 17.87 4.38
N CYS A 232 -17.82 17.61 3.46
CA CYS A 232 -16.52 17.06 3.78
C CYS A 232 -15.74 17.99 4.71
N LYS A 233 -15.13 17.40 5.74
CA LYS A 233 -14.24 18.07 6.67
C LYS A 233 -12.86 17.46 6.56
N LEU A 234 -11.86 18.32 6.43
CA LEU A 234 -10.46 17.93 6.48
C LEU A 234 -10.12 17.40 7.89
N PRO A 235 -9.13 16.49 7.99
CA PRO A 235 -8.70 15.94 9.26
C PRO A 235 -7.96 16.99 10.10
N THR A 236 -7.74 16.68 11.37
CA THR A 236 -6.92 17.52 12.24
C THR A 236 -5.48 17.54 11.73
N MET A 237 -5.00 18.73 11.39
CA MET A 237 -3.67 18.93 10.86
C MET A 237 -2.77 19.64 11.87
N TRP A 238 -1.47 19.40 11.76
CA TRP A 238 -0.48 19.89 12.71
C TRP A 238 0.68 20.56 11.97
N ASN A 239 1.22 21.63 12.55
CA ASN A 239 2.43 22.28 12.05
C ASN A 239 3.69 21.60 12.63
N ASP A 240 4.87 21.99 12.14
CA ASP A 240 6.17 21.48 12.63
C ASP A 240 6.37 21.71 14.14
N GLY A 241 5.72 22.74 14.70
CA GLY A 241 5.69 23.06 16.13
C GLY A 241 4.74 22.21 16.98
N GLY A 242 4.01 21.24 16.39
CA GLY A 242 3.04 20.41 17.09
C GLY A 242 1.75 21.12 17.47
N GLU A 243 1.45 22.26 16.85
CA GLU A 243 0.22 23.02 17.06
C GLU A 243 -0.80 22.69 15.97
N MET A 244 -2.08 22.64 16.35
CA MET A 244 -3.17 22.44 15.39
C MET A 244 -3.24 23.58 14.38
N VAL A 245 -3.34 23.24 13.10
CA VAL A 245 -3.50 24.21 12.01
C VAL A 245 -5.00 24.51 11.85
N PRO A 246 -5.45 25.76 12.02
CA PRO A 246 -6.83 26.14 11.77
C PRO A 246 -7.06 26.23 10.26
N ILE A 247 -7.59 25.17 9.66
CA ILE A 247 -7.96 25.15 8.24
C ILE A 247 -9.43 25.53 8.11
N ASP A 248 -9.69 26.80 7.75
CA ASP A 248 -11.03 27.30 7.46
C ASP A 248 -11.43 26.96 6.01
N HIS A 249 -11.60 25.66 5.75
CA HIS A 249 -12.03 25.14 4.45
C HIS A 249 -13.10 24.07 4.66
N THR A 250 -14.18 24.17 3.87
CA THR A 250 -15.29 23.21 3.88
C THR A 250 -15.56 22.75 2.47
N GLY A 251 -15.69 21.45 2.28
CA GLY A 251 -15.73 20.88 0.95
C GLY A 251 -14.48 20.07 0.66
N CYS A 252 -14.66 18.98 -0.07
CA CYS A 252 -13.61 18.22 -0.72
C CYS A 252 -14.26 17.33 -1.78
N TYR A 253 -13.49 16.82 -2.72
CA TYR A 253 -13.95 15.79 -3.63
C TYR A 253 -14.26 14.48 -2.88
N ALA A 254 -15.37 13.84 -3.25
CA ALA A 254 -15.80 12.53 -2.76
C ALA A 254 -14.96 11.40 -3.41
N SER A 255 -13.64 11.57 -3.38
CA SER A 255 -12.63 10.74 -4.01
C SER A 255 -11.91 9.88 -2.97
N GLU A 256 -11.40 8.72 -3.37
CA GLU A 256 -10.55 7.89 -2.50
C GLU A 256 -9.09 8.36 -2.48
N PHE A 257 -8.76 9.34 -3.32
CA PHE A 257 -7.47 10.00 -3.37
C PHE A 257 -7.61 11.49 -3.04
N ASP A 258 -6.57 12.03 -2.44
CA ASP A 258 -6.42 13.46 -2.23
C ASP A 258 -6.00 14.15 -3.53
N GLN A 259 -6.61 15.32 -3.80
CA GLN A 259 -6.45 16.01 -5.07
C GLN A 259 -5.87 17.43 -4.91
N PHE A 260 -5.08 17.65 -3.86
CA PHE A 260 -4.55 18.97 -3.48
C PHE A 260 -3.29 19.41 -4.24
N GLY A 261 -2.89 18.67 -5.28
CA GLY A 261 -1.67 18.95 -6.05
C GLY A 261 -0.50 18.03 -5.70
N ASP A 262 0.70 18.47 -6.01
CA ASP A 262 1.94 17.71 -5.92
C ASP A 262 2.98 18.48 -5.10
N MET A 263 3.82 17.75 -4.37
CA MET A 263 4.86 18.32 -3.52
C MET A 263 6.19 17.63 -3.73
N GLU A 264 7.25 18.41 -3.90
CA GLU A 264 8.60 17.90 -4.08
C GLU A 264 9.06 17.06 -2.88
N ALA A 265 9.92 16.08 -3.15
CA ALA A 265 10.50 15.23 -2.11
C ALA A 265 11.43 16.01 -1.16
N PHE A 266 12.04 17.08 -1.67
CA PHE A 266 12.99 17.92 -0.96
C PHE A 266 12.50 19.37 -0.97
N GLY A 267 12.87 20.12 0.06
CA GLY A 267 12.44 21.52 0.22
C GLY A 267 11.69 21.73 1.52
N VAL A 268 11.50 22.99 1.90
CA VAL A 268 10.78 23.37 3.12
C VAL A 268 9.33 23.63 2.75
N HIS A 269 8.46 22.68 3.07
CA HIS A 269 7.02 22.76 2.89
C HIS A 269 6.34 22.48 4.22
N PRO A 270 5.18 23.11 4.51
CA PRO A 270 4.42 22.78 5.71
C PRO A 270 4.10 21.27 5.74
N ASP A 271 4.33 20.60 6.87
CA ASP A 271 4.16 19.15 6.96
C ASP A 271 2.73 18.71 6.66
N TRP A 272 1.73 19.49 7.07
CA TRP A 272 0.33 19.21 6.75
C TRP A 272 0.02 19.28 5.25
N ASN A 273 0.75 20.07 4.46
CA ASN A 273 0.58 20.04 2.99
C ASN A 273 1.09 18.70 2.43
N ARG A 274 2.21 18.19 2.96
CA ARG A 274 2.79 16.91 2.53
C ARG A 274 1.88 15.72 2.84
N GLN A 275 1.06 15.83 3.88
CA GLN A 275 0.05 14.82 4.23
C GLN A 275 -1.10 14.74 3.22
N LEU A 276 -1.35 15.82 2.45
CA LEU A 276 -2.48 15.91 1.52
C LEU A 276 -2.07 15.87 0.05
N SER A 277 -0.82 16.17 -0.27
CA SER A 277 -0.38 16.23 -1.66
C SER A 277 0.14 14.88 -2.16
N LYS A 278 0.14 14.71 -3.49
CA LYS A 278 1.00 13.72 -4.14
C LYS A 278 2.46 13.95 -3.74
N PHE A 279 3.23 12.86 -3.74
CA PHE A 279 4.64 12.90 -3.40
C PHE A 279 5.49 12.85 -4.67
N ALA A 280 6.18 13.95 -4.92
CA ALA A 280 7.21 14.16 -5.93
C ALA A 280 6.87 13.63 -7.32
N SER A 281 5.61 13.75 -7.75
CA SER A 281 5.10 13.18 -9.00
C SER A 281 5.28 11.65 -9.16
N VAL A 282 5.62 10.91 -8.09
CA VAL A 282 5.91 9.46 -8.14
C VAL A 282 4.93 8.60 -7.35
N GLN A 283 4.17 9.22 -6.45
CA GLN A 283 3.18 8.52 -5.62
C GLN A 283 1.90 9.32 -5.45
N ASP A 284 0.78 8.64 -5.69
CA ASP A 284 -0.57 9.12 -5.43
C ASP A 284 -0.89 9.11 -3.94
N ARG A 285 -1.61 10.13 -3.46
CA ARG A 285 -2.01 10.28 -2.05
C ARG A 285 -3.39 9.67 -1.83
N LEU A 286 -3.45 8.56 -1.10
CA LEU A 286 -4.72 8.02 -0.63
C LEU A 286 -5.34 8.98 0.37
N ARG A 287 -6.67 9.09 0.36
CA ARG A 287 -7.42 9.87 1.35
C ARG A 287 -7.64 9.04 2.60
N GLU A 288 -6.58 8.66 3.32
CA GLU A 288 -6.66 7.68 4.41
C GLU A 288 -7.40 8.19 5.65
N TRP A 289 -7.59 9.50 5.75
CA TRP A 289 -8.46 10.11 6.74
C TRP A 289 -9.96 9.85 6.46
N ASN A 290 -10.34 9.47 5.23
CA ASN A 290 -11.67 8.96 4.92
C ASN A 290 -11.85 7.54 5.50
N ALA A 291 -12.90 7.33 6.29
CA ALA A 291 -13.14 6.06 6.98
C ALA A 291 -13.27 4.85 6.04
N ASN A 292 -13.85 5.02 4.84
CA ASN A 292 -14.00 3.92 3.87
C ASN A 292 -12.65 3.53 3.28
N VAL A 293 -11.82 4.51 2.92
CA VAL A 293 -10.46 4.28 2.41
C VAL A 293 -9.61 3.63 3.51
N ARG A 294 -9.68 4.14 4.74
CA ARG A 294 -9.00 3.55 5.90
C ARG A 294 -9.38 2.10 6.13
N ALA A 295 -10.67 1.77 6.04
CA ALA A 295 -11.16 0.40 6.20
C ALA A 295 -10.57 -0.56 5.15
N LYS A 296 -10.38 -0.11 3.90
CA LYS A 296 -9.71 -0.90 2.86
C LYS A 296 -8.24 -1.15 3.21
N ILE A 297 -7.50 -0.11 3.57
CA ILE A 297 -6.06 -0.20 3.93
C ILE A 297 -5.85 -1.13 5.15
N GLN A 298 -6.78 -1.08 6.13
CA GLN A 298 -6.79 -1.98 7.28
C GLN A 298 -6.90 -3.46 6.84
N VAL A 299 -7.80 -3.78 5.90
CA VAL A 299 -7.94 -5.14 5.35
C VAL A 299 -6.65 -5.62 4.69
N PHE A 300 -5.99 -4.80 3.87
CA PHE A 300 -4.74 -5.20 3.21
C PHE A 300 -3.61 -5.52 4.20
N SER A 301 -3.51 -4.78 5.31
CA SER A 301 -2.55 -5.11 6.38
C SER A 301 -2.85 -6.48 7.00
N CYS A 302 -4.13 -6.78 7.25
CA CYS A 302 -4.59 -8.07 7.75
C CYS A 302 -4.32 -9.22 6.77
N LEU A 303 -4.58 -9.00 5.47
CA LEU A 303 -4.31 -10.00 4.43
C LEU A 303 -2.84 -10.38 4.45
N THR A 304 -1.95 -9.40 4.50
CA THR A 304 -0.49 -9.61 4.52
C THR A 304 -0.07 -10.43 5.74
N ILE A 305 -0.56 -10.07 6.94
CA ILE A 305 -0.28 -10.79 8.19
C ILE A 305 -0.75 -12.25 8.11
N LYS A 306 -2.00 -12.50 7.69
CA LYS A 306 -2.57 -13.85 7.60
C LYS A 306 -1.94 -14.70 6.50
N ALA A 307 -1.64 -14.10 5.35
CA ALA A 307 -1.11 -14.81 4.20
C ALA A 307 0.34 -15.24 4.39
N LEU A 308 1.16 -14.36 4.97
CA LEU A 308 2.62 -14.45 4.97
C LEU A 308 3.22 -14.70 6.36
N ASP A 309 2.42 -14.65 7.43
CA ASP A 309 2.85 -14.84 8.82
C ASP A 309 3.95 -13.86 9.28
N ILE A 310 3.91 -12.62 8.77
CA ILE A 310 4.86 -11.57 9.16
C ILE A 310 4.72 -11.22 10.64
N ASP A 311 5.78 -10.67 11.23
CA ASP A 311 5.87 -10.44 12.68
C ASP A 311 5.87 -8.97 13.07
N ALA A 312 6.21 -8.11 12.11
CA ALA A 312 6.25 -6.67 12.28
C ALA A 312 5.99 -5.94 10.96
N ILE A 313 5.58 -4.68 11.07
CA ILE A 313 5.45 -3.76 9.94
C ILE A 313 6.28 -2.51 10.19
N ARG A 314 7.08 -2.11 9.21
CA ARG A 314 7.62 -0.75 9.12
C ARG A 314 6.71 0.07 8.19
N ILE A 315 6.32 1.26 8.63
CA ILE A 315 5.45 2.15 7.86
C ILE A 315 6.32 3.13 7.08
N ASP A 316 6.15 3.12 5.77
CA ASP A 316 6.74 4.12 4.89
C ASP A 316 6.09 5.50 5.08
N LYS A 317 6.91 6.55 5.16
CA LYS A 317 6.45 7.94 5.29
C LYS A 317 5.38 8.14 6.37
N ALA A 318 5.59 7.57 7.56
CA ALA A 318 4.58 7.58 8.63
C ALA A 318 4.11 9.00 9.00
N THR A 319 5.03 9.98 9.00
CA THR A 319 4.71 11.39 9.26
C THR A 319 3.91 12.09 8.17
N GLN A 320 3.77 11.47 6.98
CA GLN A 320 2.91 11.95 5.90
C GLN A 320 1.52 11.31 5.93
N VAL A 321 1.23 10.47 6.93
CA VAL A 321 -0.11 9.95 7.20
C VAL A 321 -0.74 10.79 8.29
N THR A 322 -2.03 11.10 8.20
CA THR A 322 -2.72 11.83 9.25
C THR A 322 -2.69 11.05 10.58
N VAL A 323 -2.43 11.75 11.70
CA VAL A 323 -2.19 11.13 13.02
C VAL A 323 -3.32 10.20 13.42
N ASP A 324 -4.57 10.67 13.32
CA ASP A 324 -5.77 9.90 13.69
C ASP A 324 -5.93 8.64 12.82
N ALA A 325 -5.69 8.76 11.51
CA ALA A 325 -5.82 7.62 10.61
C ALA A 325 -4.72 6.56 10.87
N LEU A 326 -3.49 7.00 11.18
CA LEU A 326 -2.40 6.08 11.51
C LEU A 326 -2.65 5.38 12.85
N ALA A 327 -3.19 6.08 13.84
CA ALA A 327 -3.59 5.51 15.12
C ALA A 327 -4.67 4.43 14.93
N ASP A 328 -5.73 4.74 14.19
CA ASP A 328 -6.82 3.80 13.86
C ASP A 328 -6.31 2.58 13.07
N TRP A 329 -5.47 2.82 12.06
CA TRP A 329 -4.89 1.75 11.24
C TRP A 329 -4.00 0.83 12.08
N SER A 330 -3.06 1.40 12.85
CA SER A 330 -2.13 0.62 13.66
C SER A 330 -2.83 -0.17 14.79
N ALA A 331 -3.88 0.39 15.39
CA ALA A 331 -4.71 -0.31 16.37
C ALA A 331 -5.43 -1.51 15.73
N HIS A 332 -6.04 -1.33 14.56
CA HIS A 332 -6.68 -2.40 13.82
C HIS A 332 -5.70 -3.51 13.43
N THR A 333 -4.55 -3.14 12.85
CA THR A 333 -3.51 -4.09 12.42
C THR A 333 -2.97 -4.91 13.60
N ARG A 334 -2.74 -4.29 14.76
CA ARG A 334 -2.36 -4.99 15.99
C ARG A 334 -3.45 -5.95 16.48
N GLN A 335 -4.72 -5.54 16.41
CA GLN A 335 -5.83 -6.41 16.79
C GLN A 335 -5.91 -7.63 15.87
N CYS A 336 -5.74 -7.44 14.56
CA CYS A 336 -5.71 -8.51 13.57
C CYS A 336 -4.57 -9.51 13.83
N ALA A 337 -3.38 -9.02 14.15
CA ALA A 337 -2.26 -9.86 14.56
C ALA A 337 -2.56 -10.62 15.87
N LYS A 338 -3.19 -9.96 16.84
CA LYS A 338 -3.58 -10.58 18.11
C LYS A 338 -4.60 -11.71 17.92
N ASP A 339 -5.53 -11.58 16.97
CA ASP A 339 -6.55 -12.60 16.67
C ASP A 339 -5.93 -13.93 16.19
N ILE A 340 -4.73 -13.89 15.62
CA ILE A 340 -3.95 -15.08 15.22
C ILE A 340 -2.82 -15.43 16.22
N GLY A 341 -2.82 -14.85 17.42
CA GLY A 341 -1.87 -15.18 18.49
C GLY A 341 -0.60 -14.34 18.56
N LYS A 342 -0.45 -13.30 17.71
CA LYS A 342 0.68 -12.35 17.75
C LYS A 342 0.37 -11.17 18.67
N SER A 343 0.49 -11.38 19.98
CA SER A 343 0.08 -10.40 21.01
C SER A 343 1.02 -9.20 21.18
N ASN A 344 2.25 -9.26 20.68
CA ASN A 344 3.25 -8.20 20.75
C ASN A 344 3.73 -7.81 19.34
N PHE A 345 2.80 -7.65 18.40
CA PHE A 345 3.10 -7.29 17.02
C PHE A 345 3.77 -5.90 16.95
N PHE A 346 4.93 -5.79 16.32
CA PHE A 346 5.68 -4.54 16.28
C PHE A 346 5.31 -3.72 15.05
N ILE A 347 4.97 -2.45 15.27
CA ILE A 347 4.72 -1.48 14.21
C ILE A 347 5.59 -0.27 14.52
N VAL A 348 6.42 0.13 13.55
CA VAL A 348 7.30 1.29 13.64
C VAL A 348 7.17 2.12 12.37
N GLY A 349 7.29 3.44 12.47
CA GLY A 349 7.20 4.34 11.33
C GLY A 349 8.50 5.08 11.06
N GLU A 350 8.73 5.43 9.81
CA GLU A 350 9.75 6.40 9.45
C GLU A 350 9.30 7.82 9.80
N VAL A 351 10.11 8.51 10.60
CA VAL A 351 9.87 9.90 11.02
C VAL A 351 10.96 10.78 10.40
N THR A 352 10.59 11.59 9.41
CA THR A 352 11.52 12.53 8.74
C THR A 352 11.25 14.00 9.08
N GLY A 353 10.24 14.29 9.91
CA GLY A 353 9.89 15.63 10.39
C GLY A 353 10.73 16.08 11.59
N GLY A 354 10.52 17.31 12.07
CA GLY A 354 11.15 17.80 13.29
C GLY A 354 10.72 17.01 14.53
N ASP A 355 11.54 17.04 15.60
CA ASP A 355 11.30 16.30 16.85
C ASP A 355 9.90 16.57 17.43
N THR A 356 9.43 17.81 17.34
CA THR A 356 8.13 18.23 17.87
C THR A 356 6.96 17.62 17.09
N PHE A 357 6.96 17.73 15.76
CA PHE A 357 5.94 17.10 14.92
C PHE A 357 6.00 15.57 15.01
N GLY A 358 7.20 14.99 15.00
CA GLY A 358 7.40 13.55 15.17
C GLY A 358 6.84 13.03 16.49
N SER A 359 6.88 13.83 17.56
CA SER A 359 6.33 13.44 18.87
C SER A 359 4.82 13.18 18.88
N LEU A 360 4.08 13.71 17.89
CA LEU A 360 2.64 13.47 17.74
C LEU A 360 2.34 12.00 17.35
N TYR A 361 3.33 11.28 16.85
CA TYR A 361 3.23 9.90 16.35
C TYR A 361 3.73 8.84 17.34
N LEU A 362 4.14 9.24 18.55
CA LEU A 362 4.74 8.37 19.57
C LEU A 362 3.74 7.79 20.57
#